data_AF-A7E6L8-F1
#
_entry.id   AF-A7E6L8-F1
#
_cell.length_a   1.000
_cell.length_b   1.000
_cell.length_c   1.000
_cell.angle_alpha   90.00
_cell.angle_beta   90.00
_cell.angle_gamma   90.00
#
_symmetry.space_group_name_H-M   'P 1'
#
loop_
_entity.id
_entity.type
_entity.pdbx_description
1 polymer ?
#
loop_
_entity_poly.entity_id
_entity_poly.type
_entity_poly.pdbx_seq_one_letter_code
_entity_poly.pdbx_strand_id
1 'polypeptide(L)'
;MDQIDIITIQEPYIYKDTSRKITKTHPSYEIFTPLDDWKENPRVLTYIRKEIGIQINQIRPIISRDLIFIQLISTNNTIFTIINIYNAPTQCTDGNQAIKALFELQNFPNNAILLGDFNLHHPNWNPLHPSPSTLAEPFVEWSNSRNLHLISPIGTPTHSKGNVLDLTFLSGPYTAYTALAEQLECTSDHSTLKTYLHWNYRSQKPAKKLKLNTLNETLFKDLLETNLTNIAAIPRTPSLRDLDQAASSLTQALTKAYTGSARRSINGPLQQP
;
A
#
# COMPACT_ATOMS: atom_id res chain seq x y z
N MET A 1 -20.56 8.79 3.79
CA MET A 1 -19.36 9.03 2.95
C MET A 1 -18.77 7.68 2.61
N ASP A 2 -18.44 7.47 1.34
CA ASP A 2 -17.75 6.26 0.91
C ASP A 2 -16.41 6.14 1.63
N GLN A 3 -16.17 4.98 2.24
CA GLN A 3 -14.93 4.70 2.92
C GLN A 3 -13.86 4.33 1.88
N ILE A 4 -12.83 5.17 1.71
CA ILE A 4 -11.69 4.86 0.85
C ILE A 4 -10.62 4.10 1.66
N ASP A 5 -10.17 2.97 1.14
CA ASP A 5 -9.19 2.10 1.82
C ASP A 5 -7.74 2.48 1.49
N ILE A 6 -7.47 2.78 0.21
CA ILE A 6 -6.14 3.11 -0.30
C ILE A 6 -6.27 4.35 -1.18
N ILE A 7 -5.36 5.31 -0.99
CA ILE A 7 -5.24 6.52 -1.82
C ILE A 7 -3.85 6.53 -2.41
N THR A 8 -3.75 6.57 -3.73
CA THR A 8 -2.50 6.76 -4.46
C THR A 8 -2.44 8.20 -4.93
N ILE A 9 -1.37 8.90 -4.55
CA ILE A 9 -1.15 10.30 -4.95
C ILE A 9 0.09 10.35 -5.84
N GLN A 10 -0.03 11.07 -6.94
CA GLN A 10 1.06 11.51 -7.80
C GLN A 10 1.32 12.99 -7.55
N GLU A 11 2.56 13.43 -7.73
CA GLU A 11 3.04 14.79 -7.45
C GLU A 11 2.56 15.34 -6.10
N PRO A 12 2.78 14.59 -5.00
CA PRO A 12 2.31 14.98 -3.68
C PRO A 12 2.91 16.32 -3.26
N TYR A 13 2.16 17.08 -2.45
CA TYR A 13 2.74 18.23 -1.76
C TYR A 13 3.89 17.79 -0.84
N ILE A 14 5.08 18.33 -1.07
CA ILE A 14 6.26 18.18 -0.21
C ILE A 14 6.60 19.56 0.36
N TYR A 15 6.80 19.64 1.69
CA TYR A 15 7.24 20.87 2.33
C TYR A 15 8.63 21.28 1.81
N LYS A 16 8.84 22.59 1.64
CA LYS A 16 10.06 23.15 1.00
C LYS A 16 11.36 22.66 1.64
N ASP A 17 11.36 22.46 2.95
CA ASP A 17 12.49 21.85 3.66
C ASP A 17 12.35 20.32 3.64
N THR A 18 12.98 19.70 2.64
CA THR A 18 12.88 18.26 2.37
C THR A 18 13.53 17.39 3.45
N SER A 19 14.48 17.95 4.21
CA SER A 19 15.12 17.26 5.34
C SER A 19 14.11 16.83 6.40
N ARG A 20 12.99 17.56 6.50
CA ARG A 20 11.91 17.30 7.47
C ARG A 20 10.93 16.24 7.00
N LYS A 21 10.93 15.87 5.71
CA LYS A 21 10.07 14.84 5.11
C LYS A 21 8.58 15.05 5.39
N ILE A 22 8.12 16.29 5.24
CA ILE A 22 6.74 16.68 5.54
C ILE A 22 5.91 16.66 4.26
N THR A 23 4.77 15.98 4.34
CA THR A 23 3.68 15.98 3.35
C THR A 23 2.33 16.12 4.05
N LYS A 24 1.22 16.11 3.31
CA LYS A 24 -0.12 16.13 3.91
C LYS A 24 -0.38 14.80 4.62
N THR A 25 -0.95 14.86 5.82
CA THR A 25 -1.22 13.66 6.63
C THR A 25 -2.68 13.63 7.08
N HIS A 26 -3.19 12.44 7.33
CA HIS A 26 -4.53 12.25 7.88
C HIS A 26 -4.49 11.16 8.96
N PRO A 27 -5.12 11.35 10.15
CA PRO A 27 -4.99 10.44 11.28
C PRO A 27 -5.42 8.99 10.97
N SER A 28 -6.39 8.80 10.08
CA SER A 28 -6.88 7.48 9.67
C SER A 28 -5.99 6.72 8.68
N TYR A 29 -4.96 7.37 8.12
CA TYR A 29 -4.09 6.77 7.10
C TYR A 29 -2.64 6.68 7.57
N GLU A 30 -1.98 5.62 7.12
CA GLU A 30 -0.53 5.44 7.15
C GLU A 30 0.03 5.77 5.77
N ILE A 31 1.22 6.38 5.73
CA ILE A 31 1.82 6.90 4.49
C ILE A 31 3.02 6.04 4.13
N PHE A 32 3.06 5.61 2.88
CA PHE A 32 4.15 4.85 2.29
C PHE A 32 4.85 5.71 1.24
N THR A 33 6.18 5.70 1.25
CA THR A 33 7.02 6.55 0.40
C THR A 33 8.08 5.74 -0.35
N PRO A 34 8.33 6.05 -1.63
CA PRO A 34 9.32 5.34 -2.43
C PRO A 34 10.77 5.64 -2.01
N LEU A 35 11.03 6.65 -1.20
CA LEU A 35 12.39 7.05 -0.81
C LEU A 35 12.55 7.12 0.71
N ASP A 36 13.72 6.73 1.20
CA ASP A 36 14.02 6.77 2.64
C ASP A 36 14.56 8.15 3.07
N ASP A 37 15.41 8.80 2.27
CA ASP A 37 16.13 10.03 2.66
C ASP A 37 15.56 11.35 2.10
N TRP A 38 14.70 11.29 1.07
CA TRP A 38 14.05 12.43 0.41
C TRP A 38 15.04 13.52 -0.04
N LYS A 39 16.27 13.13 -0.42
CA LYS A 39 17.21 14.05 -1.11
C LYS A 39 16.59 14.56 -2.40
N GLU A 40 15.88 13.67 -3.08
CA GLU A 40 14.95 14.00 -4.14
C GLU A 40 13.53 13.89 -3.60
N ASN A 41 12.64 14.75 -4.11
CA ASN A 41 11.23 14.67 -3.72
C ASN A 41 10.60 13.39 -4.29
N PRO A 42 9.90 12.58 -3.46
CA PRO A 42 9.09 11.50 -3.97
C PRO A 42 7.99 12.08 -4.87
N ARG A 43 7.78 11.49 -6.03
CA ARG A 43 6.71 11.89 -6.96
C ARG A 43 5.45 11.04 -6.81
N VAL A 44 5.52 9.98 -6.00
CA VAL A 44 4.37 9.17 -5.60
C VAL A 44 4.34 8.95 -4.10
N LEU A 45 3.14 8.92 -3.52
CA LEU A 45 2.88 8.47 -2.16
C LEU A 45 1.63 7.58 -2.15
N THR A 46 1.63 6.58 -1.29
CA THR A 46 0.45 5.72 -1.08
C THR A 46 -0.01 5.81 0.35
N TYR A 47 -1.28 6.12 0.56
CA TYR A 47 -1.92 6.23 1.86
C TYR A 47 -2.83 5.03 2.06
N ILE A 48 -2.66 4.30 3.16
CA ILE A 48 -3.46 3.12 3.46
C ILE A 48 -4.18 3.32 4.77
N ARG A 49 -5.49 3.04 4.78
CA ARG A 49 -6.31 3.16 5.98
C ARG A 49 -5.80 2.20 7.05
N LYS A 50 -5.47 2.73 8.24
CA LYS A 50 -4.89 1.96 9.35
C LYS A 50 -5.77 0.80 9.83
N GLU A 51 -7.09 0.94 9.67
CA GLU A 51 -8.08 -0.04 10.13
C GLU A 51 -8.53 -1.01 9.02
N ILE A 52 -7.83 -1.06 7.88
CA ILE A 52 -8.18 -1.95 6.75
C ILE A 52 -8.13 -3.45 7.11
N GLY A 53 -7.36 -3.82 8.14
CA GLY A 53 -7.30 -5.21 8.64
C GLY A 53 -6.61 -6.19 7.70
N ILE A 54 -5.66 -5.68 6.91
CA ILE A 54 -4.84 -6.42 5.94
C ILE A 54 -3.38 -6.22 6.32
N GLN A 55 -2.56 -7.26 6.22
CA GLN A 55 -1.12 -7.12 6.42
C GLN A 55 -0.52 -6.40 5.20
N ILE A 56 0.29 -5.38 5.48
CA ILE A 56 0.93 -4.56 4.46
C ILE A 56 2.43 -4.78 4.50
N ASN A 57 3.05 -4.92 3.33
CA ASN A 57 4.49 -4.94 3.18
C ASN A 57 4.89 -4.04 2.00
N GLN A 58 5.81 -3.10 2.21
CA GLN A 58 6.38 -2.33 1.11
C GLN A 58 7.61 -3.06 0.57
N ILE A 59 7.68 -3.23 -0.76
CA ILE A 59 8.85 -3.81 -1.44
C ILE A 59 9.50 -2.77 -2.35
N ARG A 60 10.78 -2.99 -2.69
CA ARG A 60 11.57 -2.11 -3.57
C ARG A 60 12.30 -2.95 -4.64
N PRO A 61 11.57 -3.54 -5.60
CA PRO A 61 12.19 -4.35 -6.66
C PRO A 61 13.09 -3.51 -7.57
N ILE A 62 12.85 -2.20 -7.62
CA ILE A 62 13.68 -1.20 -8.26
C ILE A 62 13.70 0.06 -7.39
N ILE A 63 14.83 0.78 -7.39
CA ILE A 63 14.94 2.08 -6.72
C ILE A 63 14.45 3.16 -7.68
N SER A 64 13.32 3.79 -7.37
CA SER A 64 12.75 4.88 -8.15
C SER A 64 11.94 5.79 -7.23
N ARG A 65 11.97 7.10 -7.48
CA ARG A 65 11.11 8.09 -6.80
C ARG A 65 9.71 8.19 -7.40
N ASP A 66 9.54 7.54 -8.56
CA ASP A 66 8.37 7.60 -9.45
C ASP A 66 7.47 6.35 -9.32
N LEU A 67 7.93 5.32 -8.61
CA LEU A 67 7.23 4.05 -8.40
C LEU A 67 7.25 3.64 -6.94
N ILE A 68 6.10 3.18 -6.42
CA ILE A 68 6.04 2.53 -5.10
C ILE A 68 5.22 1.24 -5.18
N PHE A 69 5.74 0.18 -4.58
CA PHE A 69 5.16 -1.17 -4.58
C PHE A 69 4.73 -1.56 -3.17
N ILE A 70 3.43 -1.79 -3.00
CA ILE A 70 2.82 -2.18 -1.73
C ILE A 70 2.15 -3.54 -1.90
N GLN A 71 2.63 -4.53 -1.18
CA GLN A 71 2.01 -5.84 -1.08
C GLN A 71 0.95 -5.83 0.02
N LEU A 72 -0.26 -6.20 -0.38
CA LEU A 72 -1.35 -6.58 0.49
C LEU A 72 -1.30 -8.10 0.67
N ILE A 73 -1.15 -8.55 1.91
CA ILE A 73 -1.01 -9.97 2.27
C ILE A 73 -2.29 -10.38 2.99
N SER A 74 -3.06 -11.24 2.33
CA SER A 74 -4.29 -11.80 2.89
C SER A 74 -4.00 -12.93 3.89
N THR A 75 -5.02 -13.33 4.66
CA THR A 75 -4.87 -14.36 5.72
C THR A 75 -4.51 -15.75 5.21
N ASN A 76 -4.75 -16.04 3.92
CA ASN A 76 -4.34 -17.29 3.29
C ASN A 76 -2.98 -17.15 2.57
N ASN A 77 -2.22 -16.09 2.87
CA ASN A 77 -0.94 -15.74 2.26
C ASN A 77 -1.01 -15.42 0.76
N THR A 78 -2.19 -15.15 0.19
CA THR A 78 -2.28 -14.60 -1.16
C THR A 78 -1.79 -13.15 -1.13
N ILE A 79 -0.84 -12.83 -2.01
CA ILE A 79 -0.26 -11.50 -2.17
C ILE A 79 -0.94 -10.80 -3.35
N PHE A 80 -1.38 -9.57 -3.12
CA PHE A 80 -1.83 -8.64 -4.15
C PHE A 80 -0.99 -7.36 -4.09
N THR A 81 -0.45 -6.88 -5.21
CA THR A 81 0.49 -5.74 -5.21
C THR A 81 -0.16 -4.48 -5.79
N ILE A 82 -0.20 -3.41 -5.01
CA ILE A 82 -0.54 -2.06 -5.47
C ILE A 82 0.74 -1.39 -5.95
N ILE A 83 0.75 -0.90 -7.19
CA ILE A 83 1.87 -0.20 -7.79
C ILE A 83 1.37 1.19 -8.19
N ASN A 84 1.81 2.20 -7.46
CA ASN A 84 1.52 3.60 -7.79
C ASN A 84 2.66 4.15 -8.64
N ILE A 85 2.29 4.71 -9.80
CA ILE A 85 3.20 5.28 -10.79
C ILE A 85 2.93 6.76 -11.02
N TYR A 86 4.02 7.53 -11.15
CA TYR A 86 4.02 8.81 -11.84
C TYR A 86 5.10 8.79 -12.90
N ASN A 87 4.73 8.76 -14.17
CA ASN A 87 5.69 8.86 -15.25
C ASN A 87 5.80 10.31 -15.69
N ALA A 88 6.98 10.91 -15.60
CA ALA A 88 7.17 12.30 -16.04
C ALA A 88 6.99 12.42 -17.57
N PRO A 89 6.40 13.51 -18.07
CA PRO A 89 6.26 13.76 -19.51
C PRO A 89 7.59 13.65 -20.25
N THR A 90 7.55 13.16 -21.50
CA THR A 90 8.76 12.88 -22.31
C THR A 90 9.72 14.07 -22.43
N GLN A 91 9.16 15.28 -22.46
CA GLN A 91 9.87 16.56 -22.59
C GLN A 91 10.50 17.09 -21.29
N CYS A 92 10.19 16.50 -20.15
CA CYS A 92 10.70 16.94 -18.85
C CYS A 92 12.06 16.30 -18.55
N THR A 93 12.81 16.91 -17.63
CA THR A 93 13.92 16.23 -16.96
C THR A 93 13.39 14.97 -16.29
N ASP A 94 14.06 13.84 -16.53
CA ASP A 94 13.63 12.51 -16.11
C ASP A 94 12.36 11.98 -16.80
N GLY A 95 12.06 12.49 -18.01
CA GLY A 95 10.98 11.98 -18.84
C GLY A 95 11.08 10.47 -19.07
N ASN A 96 9.94 9.79 -18.94
CA ASN A 96 9.79 8.36 -19.13
C ASN A 96 10.55 7.44 -18.15
N GLN A 97 11.14 7.96 -17.05
CA GLN A 97 11.92 7.13 -16.13
C GLN A 97 11.10 6.04 -15.43
N ALA A 98 9.84 6.32 -15.09
CA ALA A 98 8.97 5.33 -14.46
C ALA A 98 8.69 4.14 -15.40
N ILE A 99 8.45 4.41 -16.69
CA ILE A 99 8.21 3.37 -17.69
C ILE A 99 9.48 2.56 -17.94
N LYS A 100 10.65 3.21 -18.04
CA LYS A 100 11.94 2.52 -18.15
C LYS A 100 12.19 1.61 -16.95
N ALA A 101 11.93 2.10 -15.74
CA ALA A 101 12.05 1.33 -14.52
C ALA A 101 11.12 0.10 -14.51
N LEU A 102 9.89 0.20 -15.03
CA LEU A 102 9.01 -0.96 -15.21
C LEU A 102 9.59 -2.00 -16.18
N PHE A 103 10.25 -1.56 -17.26
CA PHE A 103 10.88 -2.45 -18.24
C PHE A 103 12.07 -3.22 -17.66
N GLU A 104 12.78 -2.65 -16.70
CA GLU A 104 13.92 -3.28 -16.01
C GLU A 104 13.50 -4.35 -15.00
N LEU A 105 12.22 -4.43 -14.61
CA LEU A 105 11.75 -5.44 -13.67
C LEU A 105 11.89 -6.85 -14.27
N GLN A 106 12.76 -7.65 -13.66
CA GLN A 106 12.92 -9.07 -14.01
C GLN A 106 11.63 -9.86 -13.83
N ASN A 107 10.89 -9.57 -12.76
CA ASN A 107 9.62 -10.22 -12.44
C ASN A 107 8.58 -9.16 -12.08
N PHE A 108 7.46 -9.15 -12.81
CA PHE A 108 6.29 -8.35 -12.45
C PHE A 108 5.29 -9.22 -11.66
N PRO A 109 4.61 -8.71 -10.62
CA PRO A 109 3.70 -9.54 -9.83
C PRO A 109 2.47 -9.99 -10.64
N ASN A 110 2.12 -11.28 -10.57
CA ASN A 110 0.97 -11.87 -11.27
C ASN A 110 -0.40 -11.39 -10.74
N ASN A 111 -0.44 -10.86 -9.52
CA ASN A 111 -1.63 -10.32 -8.86
C ASN A 111 -1.33 -8.88 -8.49
N ALA A 112 -1.69 -7.95 -9.36
CA ALA A 112 -1.31 -6.56 -9.19
C ALA A 112 -2.33 -5.59 -9.78
N ILE A 113 -2.31 -4.38 -9.24
CA ILE A 113 -2.90 -3.22 -9.87
C ILE A 113 -1.80 -2.16 -10.04
N LEU A 114 -1.62 -1.69 -11.27
CA LEU A 114 -0.70 -0.63 -11.63
C LEU A 114 -1.53 0.59 -12.01
N LEU A 115 -1.38 1.70 -11.27
CA LEU A 115 -2.24 2.86 -11.46
C LEU A 115 -1.57 4.18 -11.10
N GLY A 116 -2.01 5.24 -11.78
CA GLY A 116 -1.51 6.60 -11.58
C GLY A 116 -1.42 7.36 -12.89
N ASP A 117 -0.57 8.39 -12.92
CA ASP A 117 -0.35 9.23 -14.09
C ASP A 117 0.77 8.65 -14.95
N PHE A 118 0.42 8.25 -16.17
CA PHE A 118 1.36 7.66 -17.11
C PHE A 118 2.00 8.70 -18.03
N ASN A 119 1.45 9.89 -18.21
CA ASN A 119 1.88 10.85 -19.24
C ASN A 119 2.20 10.20 -20.61
N LEU A 120 1.48 9.13 -20.96
CA LEU A 120 1.60 8.42 -22.22
C LEU A 120 0.31 8.64 -23.01
N HIS A 121 0.46 8.97 -24.29
CA HIS A 121 -0.63 9.04 -25.24
C HIS A 121 -0.66 7.76 -26.05
N HIS A 122 -1.83 7.14 -26.20
CA HIS A 122 -2.02 5.98 -27.06
C HIS A 122 -3.49 5.79 -27.46
N PRO A 123 -3.79 5.35 -28.69
CA PRO A 123 -5.15 5.05 -29.13
C PRO A 123 -5.91 4.03 -28.27
N ASN A 124 -5.20 3.10 -27.60
CA ASN A 124 -5.80 2.07 -26.74
C ASN A 124 -6.60 2.63 -25.55
N TRP A 125 -6.23 3.81 -25.03
CA TRP A 125 -6.97 4.48 -23.96
C TRP A 125 -7.50 5.86 -24.36
N ASN A 126 -6.99 6.44 -25.45
CA ASN A 126 -7.55 7.65 -26.04
C ASN A 126 -7.67 7.52 -27.57
N PRO A 127 -8.76 6.93 -28.10
CA PRO A 127 -8.92 6.66 -29.53
C PRO A 127 -8.89 7.92 -30.41
N LEU A 128 -9.17 9.09 -29.85
CA LEU A 128 -9.17 10.36 -30.56
C LEU A 128 -7.78 11.01 -30.64
N HIS A 129 -6.78 10.44 -29.97
CA HIS A 129 -5.40 10.94 -30.01
C HIS A 129 -4.56 10.11 -30.99
N PRO A 130 -4.30 10.60 -32.22
CA PRO A 130 -3.78 9.77 -33.30
C PRO A 130 -2.31 9.40 -33.14
N SER A 131 -1.51 10.21 -32.45
CA SER A 131 -0.07 10.00 -32.30
C SER A 131 0.26 9.44 -30.92
N PRO A 132 0.81 8.22 -30.82
CA PRO A 132 1.26 7.69 -29.53
C PRO A 132 2.55 8.36 -29.06
N SER A 133 2.77 8.41 -27.74
CA SER A 133 4.06 8.79 -27.15
C SER A 133 5.14 7.75 -27.50
N THR A 134 6.41 8.14 -27.51
CA THR A 134 7.54 7.27 -27.89
C THR A 134 7.59 5.92 -27.16
N LEU A 135 7.29 5.88 -25.84
CA LEU A 135 7.27 4.63 -25.07
C LEU A 135 5.87 4.02 -24.90
N ALA A 136 4.83 4.57 -25.54
CA ALA A 136 3.48 4.08 -25.35
C ALA A 136 3.27 2.69 -25.98
N GLU A 137 3.70 2.49 -27.24
CA GLU A 137 3.60 1.16 -27.89
C GLU A 137 4.46 0.11 -27.16
N PRO A 138 5.75 0.35 -26.83
CA PRO A 138 6.52 -0.59 -25.99
C PRO A 138 5.85 -0.90 -24.65
N PHE A 139 5.18 0.08 -24.03
CA PHE A 139 4.45 -0.14 -22.78
C PHE A 139 3.20 -1.02 -22.99
N VAL A 140 2.49 -0.86 -24.10
CA VAL A 140 1.36 -1.73 -24.47
C VAL A 140 1.83 -3.17 -24.65
N GLU A 141 2.92 -3.41 -25.38
CA GLU A 141 3.49 -4.75 -25.55
C GLU A 141 3.97 -5.34 -24.21
N TRP A 142 4.66 -4.53 -23.41
CA TRP A 142 5.14 -4.92 -22.08
C TRP A 142 4.01 -5.26 -21.12
N SER A 143 2.91 -4.51 -21.14
CA SER A 143 1.74 -4.75 -20.27
C SER A 143 0.96 -5.99 -20.71
N ASN A 144 0.74 -6.16 -22.02
CA ASN A 144 0.10 -7.34 -22.59
C ASN A 144 0.88 -8.62 -22.25
N SER A 145 2.21 -8.63 -22.38
CA SER A 145 3.04 -9.80 -22.02
C SER A 145 2.99 -10.17 -20.52
N ARG A 146 2.48 -9.29 -19.66
CA ARG A 146 2.31 -9.48 -18.21
C ARG A 146 0.86 -9.67 -17.79
N ASN A 147 -0.05 -9.86 -18.74
CA ASN A 147 -1.49 -9.96 -18.52
C ASN A 147 -2.04 -8.77 -17.70
N LEU A 148 -1.53 -7.56 -17.97
CA LEU A 148 -2.05 -6.33 -17.42
C LEU A 148 -3.16 -5.81 -18.35
N HIS A 149 -4.38 -5.81 -17.85
CA HIS A 149 -5.56 -5.36 -18.59
C HIS A 149 -5.94 -3.95 -18.14
N LEU A 150 -6.14 -3.05 -19.10
CA LEU A 150 -6.65 -1.71 -18.82
C LEU A 150 -8.08 -1.80 -18.28
N ILE A 151 -8.32 -1.20 -17.11
CA ILE A 151 -9.66 -1.11 -16.49
C ILE A 151 -10.16 0.33 -16.30
N SER A 152 -9.34 1.33 -16.64
CA SER A 152 -9.80 2.71 -16.76
C SER A 152 -10.76 2.90 -17.95
N PRO A 153 -11.70 3.84 -17.88
CA PRO A 153 -12.59 4.15 -19.00
C PRO A 153 -11.80 4.66 -20.23
N ILE A 154 -12.01 4.03 -21.38
CA ILE A 154 -11.38 4.43 -22.65
C ILE A 154 -12.01 5.75 -23.13
N GLY A 155 -11.18 6.68 -23.61
CA GLY A 155 -11.60 7.94 -24.22
C GLY A 155 -12.20 8.95 -23.24
N THR A 156 -12.18 8.66 -21.94
CA THR A 156 -12.69 9.57 -20.89
C THR A 156 -11.54 10.44 -20.40
N PRO A 157 -11.57 11.77 -20.64
CA PRO A 157 -10.49 12.65 -20.20
C PRO A 157 -10.27 12.58 -18.69
N THR A 158 -9.00 12.52 -18.30
CA THR A 158 -8.55 12.57 -16.90
C THR A 158 -7.74 13.82 -16.61
N HIS A 159 -7.54 14.68 -17.62
CA HIS A 159 -6.82 15.94 -17.52
C HIS A 159 -7.63 17.06 -18.17
N SER A 160 -7.57 18.27 -17.61
CA SER A 160 -8.34 19.47 -18.02
C SER A 160 -8.18 19.87 -19.49
N LYS A 161 -7.08 19.46 -20.13
CA LYS A 161 -6.82 19.64 -21.57
C LYS A 161 -7.45 18.57 -22.47
N GLY A 162 -8.30 17.69 -21.95
CA GLY A 162 -8.98 16.64 -22.73
C GLY A 162 -8.15 15.37 -22.96
N ASN A 163 -7.03 15.20 -22.25
CA ASN A 163 -6.18 14.02 -22.39
C ASN A 163 -6.60 12.91 -21.41
N VAL A 164 -6.30 11.65 -21.77
CA VAL A 164 -6.44 10.47 -20.92
C VAL A 164 -5.04 10.02 -20.51
N LEU A 165 -4.61 10.41 -19.32
CA LEU A 165 -3.23 10.20 -18.84
C LEU A 165 -3.19 9.31 -17.59
N ASP A 166 -4.27 9.33 -16.82
CA ASP A 166 -4.40 8.58 -15.58
C ASP A 166 -5.03 7.22 -15.88
N LEU A 167 -4.23 6.17 -15.73
CA LEU A 167 -4.61 4.82 -16.15
C LEU A 167 -4.57 3.87 -14.96
N THR A 168 -5.38 2.81 -15.03
CA THR A 168 -5.39 1.71 -14.09
C THR A 168 -5.36 0.41 -14.87
N PHE A 169 -4.35 -0.41 -14.62
CA PHE A 169 -4.17 -1.73 -15.17
C PHE A 169 -4.27 -2.79 -14.06
N LEU A 170 -4.89 -3.92 -14.36
CA LEU A 170 -5.11 -5.02 -13.43
C LEU A 170 -4.55 -6.33 -14.00
N SER A 171 -3.86 -7.10 -13.15
CA SER A 171 -3.41 -8.46 -13.43
C SER A 171 -3.91 -9.42 -12.35
N GLY A 172 -4.22 -10.64 -12.75
CA GLY A 172 -4.77 -11.70 -11.90
C GLY A 172 -6.29 -11.89 -12.05
N PRO A 173 -6.85 -12.93 -11.41
CA PRO A 173 -8.24 -13.36 -11.59
C PRO A 173 -9.21 -12.51 -10.74
N TYR A 174 -9.13 -11.18 -10.85
CA TYR A 174 -9.90 -10.25 -10.05
C TYR A 174 -10.93 -9.51 -10.89
N THR A 175 -12.07 -9.19 -10.26
CA THR A 175 -13.05 -8.28 -10.84
C THR A 175 -12.83 -6.90 -10.25
N ALA A 176 -12.64 -5.90 -11.10
CA ALA A 176 -12.56 -4.51 -10.70
C ALA A 176 -13.16 -3.60 -11.76
N TYR A 177 -13.48 -2.38 -11.36
CA TYR A 177 -13.78 -1.31 -12.31
C TYR A 177 -13.24 0.02 -11.77
N THR A 178 -12.83 0.88 -12.69
CA THR A 178 -12.35 2.23 -12.40
C THR A 178 -13.28 3.23 -13.06
N ALA A 179 -13.62 4.30 -12.36
CA ALA A 179 -14.43 5.39 -12.88
C ALA A 179 -13.92 6.74 -12.36
N LEU A 180 -14.32 7.82 -13.04
CA LEU A 180 -14.18 9.16 -12.50
C LEU A 180 -14.94 9.27 -11.16
N ALA A 181 -14.34 9.98 -10.22
CA ALA A 181 -14.92 10.30 -8.94
C ALA A 181 -15.00 11.81 -8.79
N GLU A 182 -15.91 12.44 -9.54
CA GLU A 182 -16.16 13.88 -9.57
C GLU A 182 -16.38 14.45 -8.15
N GLN A 183 -17.03 13.68 -7.28
CA GLN A 183 -17.27 14.05 -5.88
C GLN A 183 -16.01 14.11 -5.01
N LEU A 184 -14.86 13.63 -5.51
CA LEU A 184 -13.56 13.63 -4.83
C LEU A 184 -12.54 14.56 -5.50
N GLU A 185 -12.95 15.33 -6.51
CA GLU A 185 -12.05 16.23 -7.23
C GLU A 185 -11.40 17.27 -6.30
N CYS A 186 -10.13 17.57 -6.58
CA CYS A 186 -9.25 18.30 -5.68
C CYS A 186 -8.60 19.53 -6.35
N THR A 187 -9.36 20.34 -7.10
CA THR A 187 -8.89 21.58 -7.79
C THR A 187 -7.66 21.44 -8.70
N SER A 188 -7.13 20.23 -8.86
CA SER A 188 -6.06 19.87 -9.76
C SER A 188 -6.59 19.93 -11.20
N ASP A 189 -5.66 20.10 -12.14
CA ASP A 189 -5.90 19.89 -13.56
C ASP A 189 -6.07 18.42 -13.94
N HIS A 190 -5.80 17.47 -13.04
CA HIS A 190 -6.14 16.06 -13.15
C HIS A 190 -7.45 15.73 -12.40
N SER A 191 -8.24 14.83 -13.00
CA SER A 191 -9.45 14.28 -12.39
C SER A 191 -9.12 13.13 -11.45
N THR A 192 -9.91 12.98 -10.39
CA THR A 192 -9.75 11.86 -9.46
C THR A 192 -10.41 10.59 -10.01
N LEU A 193 -9.67 9.48 -10.02
CA LEU A 193 -10.20 8.15 -10.34
C LEU A 193 -10.46 7.34 -9.07
N LYS A 194 -11.55 6.58 -9.07
CA LYS A 194 -11.89 5.62 -8.02
C LYS A 194 -12.01 4.23 -8.61
N THR A 195 -11.24 3.31 -8.02
CA THR A 195 -11.26 1.90 -8.39
C THR A 195 -11.93 1.08 -7.29
N TYR A 196 -12.87 0.22 -7.69
CA TYR A 196 -13.45 -0.80 -6.83
C TYR A 196 -12.87 -2.14 -7.21
N LEU A 197 -12.06 -2.71 -6.33
CA LEU A 197 -11.43 -4.01 -6.52
C LEU A 197 -12.14 -5.05 -5.64
N HIS A 198 -12.75 -6.05 -6.26
CA HIS A 198 -13.25 -7.21 -5.54
C HIS A 198 -12.08 -8.15 -5.21
N TRP A 199 -11.46 -7.91 -4.07
CA TRP A 199 -10.45 -8.80 -3.52
C TRP A 199 -11.04 -9.54 -2.32
N ASN A 200 -11.15 -10.87 -2.40
CA ASN A 200 -11.66 -11.68 -1.29
C ASN A 200 -10.58 -11.82 -0.21
N TYR A 201 -10.36 -10.75 0.56
CA TYR A 201 -9.51 -10.77 1.74
C TYR A 201 -10.39 -10.98 2.97
N ARG A 202 -10.04 -11.95 3.82
CA ARG A 202 -10.62 -12.00 5.16
C ARG A 202 -9.93 -10.93 6.00
N SER A 203 -10.60 -9.80 6.22
CA SER A 203 -10.09 -8.78 7.14
C SER A 203 -9.91 -9.40 8.52
N GLN A 204 -8.67 -9.48 9.02
CA GLN A 204 -8.49 -9.60 10.46
C GLN A 204 -8.51 -8.17 10.97
N LYS A 205 -9.63 -7.74 11.58
CA LYS A 205 -9.59 -6.49 12.36
C LYS A 205 -8.35 -6.60 13.25
N PRO A 206 -7.37 -5.68 13.13
CA PRO A 206 -6.15 -5.79 13.91
C PRO A 206 -6.57 -5.95 15.36
N ALA A 207 -6.08 -6.99 16.03
CA ALA A 207 -6.40 -7.17 17.44
C ALA A 207 -6.05 -5.87 18.15
N LYS A 208 -7.05 -5.22 18.76
CA LYS A 208 -6.90 -3.91 19.40
C LYS A 208 -5.64 -3.93 20.27
N LYS A 209 -4.71 -3.00 20.02
CA LYS A 209 -3.42 -2.95 20.72
C LYS A 209 -3.67 -2.88 22.23
N LEU A 210 -2.96 -3.71 22.98
CA LEU A 210 -2.94 -3.63 24.44
C LEU A 210 -2.15 -2.38 24.85
N LYS A 211 -2.70 -1.62 25.78
CA LYS A 211 -2.09 -0.38 26.27
C LYS A 211 -1.23 -0.68 27.50
N LEU A 212 0.08 -0.47 27.39
CA LEU A 212 1.01 -0.73 28.49
C LEU A 212 0.68 0.10 29.73
N ASN A 213 0.23 1.35 29.56
CA ASN A 213 -0.19 2.21 30.67
C ASN A 213 -1.49 1.79 31.36
N THR A 214 -2.18 0.75 30.86
CA THR A 214 -3.36 0.16 31.51
C THR A 214 -3.07 -1.19 32.16
N LEU A 215 -1.79 -1.59 32.21
CA LEU A 215 -1.36 -2.83 32.80
C LEU A 215 -1.68 -2.83 34.30
N ASN A 216 -2.46 -3.82 34.75
CA ASN A 216 -2.53 -4.15 36.17
C ASN A 216 -1.31 -5.01 36.51
N GLU A 217 -0.31 -4.41 37.17
CA GLU A 217 0.96 -5.07 37.49
C GLU A 217 0.80 -6.28 38.40
N THR A 218 -0.09 -6.22 39.39
CA THR A 218 -0.33 -7.35 40.32
C THR A 218 -0.94 -8.52 39.56
N LEU A 219 -2.02 -8.28 38.81
CA LEU A 219 -2.66 -9.31 37.99
C LEU A 219 -1.71 -9.87 36.92
N PHE A 220 -0.85 -9.03 36.35
CA PHE A 220 0.18 -9.49 35.40
C PHE A 220 1.15 -10.47 36.05
N LYS A 221 1.65 -10.18 37.26
CA LYS A 221 2.56 -11.07 37.99
C LYS A 221 1.88 -12.39 38.33
N ASP A 222 0.67 -12.36 38.86
CA ASP A 222 -0.09 -13.56 39.22
C ASP A 222 -0.32 -14.46 37.99
N LEU A 223 -0.73 -13.87 36.87
CA LEU A 223 -0.92 -14.59 35.61
C LEU A 223 0.40 -15.08 35.03
N LEU A 224 1.49 -14.32 35.15
CA LEU A 224 2.80 -14.73 34.66
C LEU A 224 3.33 -15.91 35.46
N GLU A 225 3.27 -15.87 36.79
CA GLU A 225 3.63 -16.99 37.65
C GLU A 225 2.83 -18.25 37.30
N THR A 226 1.51 -18.12 37.15
CA THR A 226 0.62 -19.21 36.74
C THR A 226 0.95 -19.76 35.33
N ASN A 227 1.38 -18.91 34.40
CA ASN A 227 1.74 -19.35 33.06
C ASN A 227 3.14 -20.00 33.02
N LEU A 228 4.07 -19.56 33.89
CA LEU A 228 5.42 -20.08 33.98
C LEU A 228 5.47 -21.50 34.56
N THR A 229 4.53 -21.88 35.44
CA THR A 229 4.45 -23.25 35.99
C THR A 229 4.22 -24.32 34.91
N ASN A 230 3.72 -23.93 33.74
CA ASN A 230 3.44 -24.82 32.62
C ASN A 230 4.59 -24.90 31.60
N ILE A 231 5.71 -24.21 31.83
CA ILE A 231 6.88 -24.28 30.95
C ILE A 231 7.72 -25.51 31.32
N ALA A 232 7.98 -26.36 30.33
CA ALA A 232 8.84 -27.52 30.50
C ALA A 232 10.27 -27.08 30.91
N ALA A 233 10.86 -27.82 31.85
CA ALA A 233 12.23 -27.58 32.27
C ALA A 233 13.19 -27.82 31.09
N ILE A 234 14.16 -26.90 30.91
CA ILE A 234 15.19 -27.04 29.90
C ILE A 234 16.16 -28.16 30.34
N PRO A 235 16.46 -29.14 29.48
CA PRO A 235 17.44 -30.18 29.79
C PRO A 235 18.83 -29.60 30.06
N ARG A 236 19.67 -30.31 30.83
CA ARG A 236 21.06 -29.89 31.12
C ARG A 236 21.93 -29.76 29.86
N THR A 237 21.61 -30.53 28.82
CA THR A 237 22.24 -30.48 27.50
C THR A 237 21.16 -30.26 26.44
N PRO A 238 20.72 -29.01 26.22
CA PRO A 238 19.61 -28.71 25.34
C PRO A 238 20.01 -28.81 23.86
N SER A 239 19.11 -29.32 23.03
CA SER A 239 19.21 -29.18 21.58
C SER A 239 18.71 -27.78 21.14
N LEU A 240 18.99 -27.39 19.89
CA LEU A 240 18.42 -26.17 19.30
C LEU A 240 16.89 -26.14 19.39
N ARG A 241 16.26 -27.30 19.18
CA ARG A 241 14.80 -27.46 19.28
C ARG A 241 14.30 -27.21 20.70
N ASP A 242 15.04 -27.65 21.72
CA ASP A 242 14.66 -27.42 23.11
C ASP A 242 14.74 -25.94 23.48
N LEU A 243 15.74 -25.23 22.95
CA LEU A 243 15.89 -23.78 23.12
C LEU A 243 14.78 -22.99 22.43
N ASP A 244 14.45 -23.32 21.17
CA ASP A 244 13.35 -22.69 20.44
C ASP A 244 12.00 -22.94 21.11
N GLN A 245 11.77 -24.16 21.59
CA GLN A 245 10.56 -24.52 22.32
C GLN A 245 10.46 -23.74 23.63
N ALA A 246 11.56 -23.60 24.37
CA ALA A 246 11.61 -22.82 25.60
C ALA A 246 11.35 -21.32 25.34
N ALA A 247 11.98 -20.75 24.32
CA ALA A 247 11.77 -19.36 23.91
C ALA A 247 10.31 -19.11 23.53
N SER A 248 9.74 -19.97 22.69
CA SER A 248 8.32 -19.89 22.30
C SER A 248 7.38 -19.98 23.50
N SER A 249 7.65 -20.91 24.42
CA SER A 249 6.85 -21.09 25.64
C SER A 249 6.92 -19.87 26.55
N LEU A 250 8.09 -19.26 26.71
CA LEU A 250 8.28 -18.04 27.50
C LEU A 250 7.57 -16.84 26.87
N THR A 251 7.71 -16.65 25.56
CA THR A 251 7.01 -15.58 24.83
C THR A 251 5.49 -15.75 24.94
N GLN A 252 4.98 -16.98 24.87
CA GLN A 252 3.56 -17.24 25.06
C GLN A 252 3.09 -16.94 26.48
N ALA A 253 3.86 -17.31 27.51
CA ALA A 253 3.54 -17.02 28.91
C ALA A 253 3.44 -15.50 29.15
N LEU A 254 4.42 -14.74 28.67
CA LEU A 254 4.43 -13.27 28.74
C LEU A 254 3.24 -12.66 27.99
N THR A 255 2.96 -13.15 26.78
CA THR A 255 1.87 -12.65 25.95
C THR A 255 0.50 -12.92 26.58
N LYS A 256 0.29 -14.11 27.16
CA LYS A 256 -0.95 -14.47 27.87
C LYS A 256 -1.15 -13.61 29.11
N ALA A 257 -0.11 -13.48 29.93
CA ALA A 257 -0.16 -12.63 31.12
C ALA A 257 -0.49 -11.19 30.75
N TYR A 258 0.19 -10.62 29.76
CA TYR A 258 -0.05 -9.25 29.29
C TYR A 258 -1.46 -9.06 28.72
N THR A 259 -1.97 -10.05 27.98
CA THR A 259 -3.32 -10.00 27.41
C THR A 259 -4.41 -10.04 28.49
N GLY A 260 -4.19 -10.79 29.57
CA GLY A 260 -5.13 -10.88 30.69
C GLY A 260 -5.11 -9.68 31.64
N SER A 261 -4.02 -8.90 31.66
CA SER A 261 -3.82 -7.82 32.62
C SER A 261 -3.81 -6.41 32.05
N ALA A 262 -3.78 -6.23 30.72
CA ALA A 262 -3.85 -4.93 30.07
C ALA A 262 -5.17 -4.72 29.31
N ARG A 263 -5.66 -3.48 29.28
CA ARG A 263 -6.84 -3.11 28.50
C ARG A 263 -6.46 -2.91 27.03
N ARG A 264 -7.36 -3.32 26.14
CA ARG A 264 -7.27 -3.05 24.70
C ARG A 264 -7.71 -1.62 24.38
N SER A 265 -7.15 -1.04 23.30
CA SER A 265 -7.60 0.27 22.81
C SER A 265 -9.10 0.28 22.50
N ILE A 266 -9.81 1.29 23.01
CA ILE A 266 -11.23 1.54 22.72
C ILE A 266 -11.26 2.72 21.76
N ASN A 267 -11.70 2.51 20.52
CA ASN A 267 -12.26 3.58 19.70
C ASN A 267 -13.78 3.43 19.82
N GLY A 268 -14.38 4.15 20.76
CA GLY A 268 -15.78 4.58 20.65
C GLY A 268 -15.75 5.99 20.05
N PRO A 269 -16.75 6.39 19.25
CA PRO A 269 -16.82 7.77 18.77
C PRO A 269 -16.77 8.69 19.98
N LEU A 270 -15.85 9.66 19.95
CA LEU A 270 -15.96 10.83 20.81
C LEU A 270 -17.24 11.54 20.37
N GLN A 271 -18.37 11.22 21.02
CA GLN A 271 -19.42 12.22 21.17
C GLN A 271 -18.78 13.33 22.00
N GLN A 272 -18.57 14.48 21.37
CA GLN A 272 -18.37 15.73 22.08
C GLN A 272 -19.59 16.62 21.82
N PRO A 273 -19.89 17.52 22.78
CA PRO A 273 -21.15 18.25 22.88
C PRO A 273 -21.39 19.24 21.75
#